data_AF-A0A938REX7-F1
#
_entry.id   AF-A0A938REX7-F1
#
_cell.length_a   1.000
_cell.length_b   1.000
_cell.length_c   1.000
_cell.angle_alpha   90.00
_cell.angle_beta   90.00
_cell.angle_gamma   90.00
#
_symmetry.space_group_name_H-M   'P 1'
#
loop_
_entity.id
_entity.type
_entity.pdbx_description
1 polymer ?
#
loop_
_entity_poly.entity_id
_entity_poly.type
_entity_poly.pdbx_seq_one_letter_code
_entity_poly.pdbx_strand_id
1 'polypeptide(L)'
;MKALFLCWVLGCILFPPLLTHATPEYAEQTKWDCQQCHLEATGGKLTKAGEEFKEDLRVKGLYRPLKPFQKVARLIIAYLHLLMAIAWFGTILYVHILLKPAYAAKGLPKGELILGWLGIIVLS
;
A
#
# COMPACT_ATOMS: atom_id res chain seq x y z
N MET A 1 1.58 2.32 -27.61
CA MET A 1 2.42 2.40 -26.39
C MET A 1 2.59 3.83 -25.88
N LYS A 2 3.03 4.81 -26.69
CA LYS A 2 3.22 6.20 -26.24
C LYS A 2 1.95 6.89 -25.70
N ALA A 3 0.82 6.74 -26.39
CA ALA A 3 -0.46 7.30 -25.94
C ALA A 3 -0.98 6.66 -24.65
N LEU A 4 -0.76 5.35 -24.47
CA LEU A 4 -1.15 4.62 -23.27
C LEU A 4 -0.32 5.07 -22.05
N PHE A 5 0.98 5.29 -22.27
CA PHE A 5 1.89 5.83 -21.26
C PHE A 5 1.52 7.28 -20.87
N LEU A 6 1.17 8.12 -21.85
CA LEU A 6 0.75 9.50 -21.59
C LEU A 6 -0.56 9.56 -20.79
N CYS A 7 -1.55 8.73 -21.14
CA CYS A 7 -2.81 8.62 -20.39
C CYS A 7 -2.60 8.09 -18.97
N TRP A 8 -1.65 7.16 -18.78
CA TRP A 8 -1.32 6.62 -17.47
C TRP A 8 -0.63 7.66 -16.59
N VAL A 9 0.35 8.40 -17.12
CA VAL A 9 1.01 9.51 -16.41
C VAL A 9 -0.01 10.62 -16.06
N LEU A 10 -0.90 10.99 -16.98
CA LEU A 10 -1.98 11.93 -16.67
C LEU A 10 -2.92 11.39 -15.59
N GLY A 11 -3.22 10.09 -15.62
CA GLY A 11 -4.06 9.42 -14.62
C GLY A 11 -3.45 9.48 -13.20
N CYS A 12 -2.17 9.18 -13.05
CA CYS A 12 -1.47 9.24 -11.76
C CYS A 12 -1.37 10.67 -11.21
N ILE A 13 -1.26 11.69 -12.08
CA ILE A 13 -1.24 13.10 -11.67
C ILE A 13 -2.64 13.57 -11.26
N LEU A 14 -3.69 13.13 -11.96
CA LEU A 14 -5.07 13.54 -11.68
C LEU A 14 -5.70 12.78 -10.49
N PHE A 15 -5.18 11.60 -10.16
CA PHE A 15 -5.66 10.77 -9.04
C PHE A 15 -4.49 10.37 -8.13
N PRO A 16 -3.97 11.30 -7.31
CA PRO A 16 -2.97 10.93 -6.31
C PRO A 16 -3.55 9.87 -5.36
N PRO A 17 -2.75 8.89 -4.94
CA PRO A 17 -3.18 7.95 -3.92
C PRO A 17 -3.55 8.74 -2.66
N LEU A 18 -4.81 8.59 -2.22
CA LEU A 18 -5.25 9.16 -0.95
C LEU A 18 -4.35 8.61 0.15
N LEU A 19 -3.64 9.51 0.84
CA LEU A 19 -2.86 9.19 2.04
C LEU A 19 -3.78 8.45 3.02
N THR A 20 -3.59 7.13 3.11
CA THR A 20 -4.31 6.31 4.07
C THR A 20 -3.61 6.44 5.41
N HIS A 21 -4.11 7.35 6.24
CA HIS A 21 -3.72 7.46 7.65
C HIS A 21 -4.29 6.27 8.44
N ALA A 22 -3.70 5.08 8.26
CA ALA A 22 -3.82 3.97 9.20
C ALA A 22 -2.53 3.96 10.01
N THR A 23 -2.51 4.79 11.03
CA THR A 23 -1.27 5.36 11.55
C THR A 23 -1.39 5.26 13.09
N PRO A 24 -0.40 4.71 13.81
CA PRO A 24 -0.42 4.51 15.27
C PRO A 24 -0.67 5.79 16.09
N GLU A 25 -0.56 6.95 15.44
CA GLU A 25 -0.85 8.30 15.90
C GLU A 25 -2.28 8.42 16.46
N TYR A 26 -3.25 7.59 16.04
CA TYR A 26 -4.59 7.60 16.64
C TYR A 26 -4.60 7.09 18.09
N ALA A 27 -3.76 6.10 18.40
CA ALA A 27 -3.57 5.61 19.77
C ALA A 27 -2.72 6.59 20.59
N GLU A 28 -1.77 7.28 19.95
CA GLU A 28 -0.96 8.32 20.59
C GLU A 28 -1.79 9.55 20.98
N GLN A 29 -2.72 9.97 20.13
CA GLN A 29 -3.57 11.16 20.36
C GLN A 29 -4.42 11.05 21.63
N THR A 30 -4.87 9.85 21.99
CA THR A 30 -5.70 9.65 23.19
C THR A 30 -4.88 9.56 24.47
N LYS A 31 -3.58 9.21 24.38
CA LYS A 31 -2.70 8.89 25.52
C LYS A 31 -3.29 7.86 26.49
N TRP A 32 -4.25 7.06 26.04
CA TRP A 32 -4.92 6.07 26.86
C TRP A 32 -4.25 4.72 26.70
N ASP A 33 -4.26 3.93 27.77
CA ASP A 33 -3.81 2.54 27.70
C ASP A 33 -4.73 1.73 26.76
N CYS A 34 -4.14 0.74 26.07
CA CYS A 34 -4.86 -0.12 25.14
C CYS A 34 -6.09 -0.77 25.78
N GLN A 35 -6.07 -1.07 27.09
CA GLN A 35 -7.19 -1.68 27.81
C GLN A 35 -8.43 -0.78 27.94
N GLN A 36 -8.30 0.52 27.68
CA GLN A 36 -9.48 1.41 27.63
C GLN A 36 -10.35 1.11 26.41
N CYS A 37 -9.71 0.86 25.27
CA CYS A 37 -10.42 0.58 24.01
C CYS A 37 -10.59 -0.92 23.75
N HIS A 38 -9.64 -1.76 24.18
CA HIS A 38 -9.62 -3.20 23.95
C HIS A 38 -9.77 -4.00 25.23
N LEU A 39 -10.35 -5.20 25.15
CA LEU A 39 -10.45 -6.10 26.30
C LEU A 39 -9.09 -6.63 26.78
N GLU A 40 -8.10 -6.69 25.88
CA GLU A 40 -6.75 -7.20 26.15
C GLU A 40 -5.73 -6.10 25.85
N ALA A 41 -4.63 -6.07 26.63
CA ALA A 41 -3.56 -5.06 26.47
C ALA A 41 -2.83 -5.16 25.13
N THR A 42 -2.83 -6.35 24.52
CA THR A 42 -2.26 -6.63 23.20
C THR A 42 -3.18 -6.24 22.04
N GLY A 43 -4.37 -5.71 22.33
CA GLY A 43 -5.43 -5.42 21.36
C GLY A 43 -6.42 -6.58 21.19
N GLY A 44 -7.41 -6.42 20.30
CA GLY A 44 -8.43 -7.45 20.04
C GLY A 44 -9.85 -6.91 20.07
N LYS A 45 -10.79 -7.68 20.64
CA LYS A 45 -12.19 -7.24 20.79
C LYS A 45 -12.26 -5.91 21.57
N LEU A 46 -13.12 -5.02 21.12
CA LEU A 46 -13.29 -3.70 21.74
C LEU A 46 -14.15 -3.81 23.01
N THR A 47 -13.86 -2.94 23.98
CA THR A 47 -14.74 -2.69 25.13
C THR A 47 -16.00 -1.96 24.65
N LYS A 48 -17.01 -1.83 25.52
CA LYS A 48 -18.19 -1.01 25.22
C LYS A 48 -17.82 0.44 24.88
N ALA A 49 -16.88 1.02 25.63
CA ALA A 49 -16.37 2.37 25.36
C ALA A 49 -15.66 2.46 24.00
N GLY A 50 -14.85 1.45 23.65
CA GLY A 50 -14.19 1.38 22.33
C GLY A 50 -15.17 1.24 21.17
N GLU A 51 -16.26 0.47 21.35
CA GLU A 51 -17.33 0.35 20.38
C GLU A 51 -18.10 1.67 20.18
N GLU A 52 -18.42 2.37 21.27
CA GLU A 52 -19.07 3.69 21.22
C GLU A 52 -18.19 4.74 20.50
N PHE A 53 -16.89 4.75 20.80
CA PHE A 53 -15.93 5.62 20.12
C PHE A 53 -15.83 5.32 18.61
N LYS A 54 -15.77 4.03 18.24
CA LYS A 54 -15.77 3.60 16.83
C LYS A 54 -17.04 4.08 16.09
N GLU A 55 -18.20 4.00 16.74
CA GLU A 55 -19.45 4.49 16.17
C GLU A 55 -19.48 6.01 16.04
N ASP A 56 -18.97 6.76 17.01
CA ASP A 56 -18.82 8.22 16.90
C ASP A 56 -17.94 8.62 15.70
N LEU A 57 -16.81 7.92 15.50
CA LEU A 57 -15.97 8.13 14.31
C LEU A 57 -16.70 7.81 13.00
N ARG A 58 -17.57 6.79 13.00
CA ARG A 58 -18.39 6.44 11.84
C ARG A 58 -19.39 7.55 11.52
N VAL A 59 -20.06 8.09 12.53
CA VAL A 59 -21.04 9.18 12.37
C VAL A 59 -20.36 10.46 11.89
N LYS A 60 -19.16 10.78 12.40
CA LYS A 60 -18.33 11.91 11.95
C LYS A 60 -17.74 11.72 10.54
N GLY A 61 -17.92 10.55 9.92
CA GLY A 61 -17.36 10.23 8.62
C GLY A 61 -15.85 9.99 8.61
N LEU A 62 -15.21 9.93 9.79
CA LEU A 62 -13.78 9.69 9.96
C LEU A 62 -13.42 8.20 9.91
N TYR A 63 -14.42 7.32 10.11
CA TYR A 63 -14.25 5.87 10.01
C TYR A 63 -15.24 5.25 9.03
N ARG A 64 -14.72 4.57 8.01
CA ARG A 64 -15.52 3.81 7.04
C ARG A 64 -15.36 2.31 7.30
N PRO A 65 -16.39 1.61 7.81
CA PRO A 65 -16.34 0.18 7.98
C PRO A 65 -16.27 -0.51 6.61
N LEU A 66 -15.28 -1.38 6.44
CA LEU A 66 -15.08 -2.15 5.21
C LEU A 66 -15.92 -3.43 5.28
N LYS A 67 -16.57 -3.77 4.17
CA LYS A 67 -17.20 -5.08 3.99
C LYS A 67 -16.13 -6.19 4.02
N PRO A 68 -16.46 -7.43 4.43
CA PRO A 68 -15.49 -8.53 4.48
C PRO A 68 -14.70 -8.72 3.18
N PHE A 69 -15.39 -8.65 2.03
CA PHE A 69 -14.75 -8.72 0.72
C PHE A 69 -13.74 -7.58 0.48
N GLN A 70 -14.05 -6.35 0.90
CA GLN A 70 -13.15 -5.20 0.74
C GLN A 70 -11.90 -5.33 1.63
N LYS A 71 -12.03 -5.95 2.81
CA LYS A 71 -10.87 -6.25 3.68
C LYS A 71 -9.93 -7.25 3.00
N VAL A 72 -10.48 -8.32 2.43
CA VAL A 72 -9.69 -9.34 1.70
C VAL A 72 -9.03 -8.73 0.46
N ALA A 73 -9.79 -7.98 -0.34
CA ALA A 73 -9.25 -7.29 -1.52
C ALA A 73 -8.11 -6.33 -1.15
N ARG A 74 -8.29 -5.52 -0.08
CA ARG A 74 -7.25 -4.63 0.44
C ARG A 74 -5.99 -5.40 0.84
N LEU A 75 -6.15 -6.54 1.53
CA LEU A 75 -5.02 -7.38 1.94
C LEU A 75 -4.25 -7.91 0.73
N ILE A 76 -4.97 -8.44 -0.28
CA ILE A 76 -4.36 -8.99 -1.50
C ILE A 76 -3.61 -7.90 -2.25
N ILE A 77 -4.23 -6.74 -2.47
CA ILE A 77 -3.61 -5.62 -3.20
C ILE A 77 -2.37 -5.12 -2.44
N ALA A 78 -2.47 -4.92 -1.12
CA ALA A 78 -1.33 -4.48 -0.31
C ALA A 78 -0.17 -5.50 -0.34
N TYR A 79 -0.48 -6.79 -0.30
CA TYR A 79 0.53 -7.85 -0.37
C TYR A 79 1.22 -7.90 -1.74
N LEU A 80 0.45 -7.82 -2.84
CA LEU A 80 1.01 -7.76 -4.19
C LEU A 80 1.87 -6.52 -4.40
N HIS A 81 1.43 -5.38 -3.88
CA HIS A 81 2.18 -4.13 -3.92
C HIS A 81 3.53 -4.27 -3.19
N LEU A 82 3.54 -4.83 -1.97
CA LEU A 82 4.77 -5.08 -1.22
C LEU A 82 5.73 -6.05 -1.95
N LEU A 83 5.22 -7.19 -2.42
CA LEU A 83 6.05 -8.16 -3.16
C LEU A 83 6.65 -7.55 -4.41
N MET A 84 5.85 -6.76 -5.13
CA MET A 84 6.32 -6.09 -6.33
C MET A 84 7.34 -5.00 -6.02
N ALA A 85 7.22 -4.29 -4.89
CA ALA A 85 8.21 -3.31 -4.44
C ALA A 85 9.58 -3.96 -4.26
N ILE A 86 9.59 -5.12 -3.58
CA ILE A 86 10.80 -5.91 -3.35
C ILE A 86 11.38 -6.40 -4.69
N ALA A 87 10.56 -6.98 -5.56
CA ALA A 87 11.00 -7.50 -6.86
C ALA A 87 11.53 -6.41 -7.80
N TRP A 88 10.84 -5.26 -7.84
CA TRP A 88 11.22 -4.11 -8.65
C TRP A 88 12.53 -3.49 -8.17
N PHE A 89 12.66 -3.26 -6.86
CA PHE A 89 13.90 -2.78 -6.26
C PHE A 89 15.05 -3.76 -6.51
N GLY A 90 14.82 -5.06 -6.33
CA GLY A 90 15.80 -6.10 -6.60
C GLY A 90 16.26 -6.12 -8.06
N THR A 91 15.34 -5.89 -9.00
CA THR A 91 15.65 -5.87 -10.44
C THR A 91 16.48 -4.65 -10.83
N ILE A 92 16.19 -3.48 -10.25
CA ILE A 92 17.04 -2.29 -10.42
C ILE A 92 18.46 -2.60 -9.97
N LEU A 93 18.63 -3.15 -8.76
CA LEU A 93 19.96 -3.51 -8.26
C LEU A 93 20.63 -4.57 -9.13
N TYR A 94 19.90 -5.59 -9.57
CA TYR A 94 20.42 -6.65 -10.44
C TYR A 94 21.00 -6.08 -11.75
N VAL A 95 20.27 -5.19 -12.41
CA VAL A 95 20.70 -4.58 -13.68
C VAL A 95 21.92 -3.68 -13.49
N HIS A 96 22.01 -2.94 -12.37
CA HIS A 96 23.09 -1.97 -12.18
C HIS A 96 24.35 -2.55 -11.53
N ILE A 97 24.22 -3.61 -10.72
CA ILE A 97 25.33 -4.22 -9.98
C ILE A 97 25.83 -5.49 -10.68
N LEU A 98 24.93 -6.35 -11.16
CA LEU A 98 25.29 -7.67 -11.70
C LEU A 98 25.43 -7.65 -13.22
N LEU A 99 24.54 -6.97 -13.93
CA LEU A 99 24.71 -6.76 -15.38
C LEU A 99 25.70 -5.62 -15.62
N LYS A 100 26.86 -5.93 -16.20
CA LYS A 100 27.78 -4.89 -16.67
C LYS A 100 27.08 -4.01 -17.72
N PRO A 101 27.25 -2.67 -17.71
CA PRO A 101 26.63 -1.76 -18.68
C PRO A 101 26.89 -2.15 -20.15
N ALA A 102 28.02 -2.80 -20.42
CA ALA A 102 28.39 -3.32 -21.73
C ALA A 102 27.44 -4.39 -22.28
N TYR A 103 26.75 -5.16 -21.42
CA TYR A 103 25.75 -6.15 -21.84
C TYR A 103 24.42 -5.49 -22.26
N ALA A 104 24.08 -4.33 -21.66
CA ALA A 104 22.88 -3.57 -22.00
C ALA A 104 22.98 -2.85 -23.36
N ALA A 105 24.17 -2.77 -23.96
CA ALA A 105 24.38 -2.17 -25.28
C ALA A 105 23.67 -2.93 -26.42
N LYS A 106 23.35 -4.22 -26.22
CA LYS A 106 22.50 -5.02 -27.14
C LYS A 106 21.02 -5.08 -26.72
N GLY A 107 20.64 -4.33 -25.69
CA GLY A 107 19.31 -4.34 -25.08
C GLY A 107 19.22 -5.25 -23.86
N LEU A 108 18.29 -4.93 -22.94
CA LEU A 108 17.99 -5.77 -21.78
C LEU A 108 17.18 -7.02 -22.18
N PRO A 109 17.34 -8.14 -21.47
CA PRO A 109 16.46 -9.29 -21.58
C PRO A 109 14.99 -8.88 -21.39
N LYS A 110 14.10 -9.40 -22.24
CA LYS A 110 12.66 -9.03 -22.23
C LYS A 110 12.00 -9.28 -20.87
N GLY A 111 12.45 -10.29 -20.12
CA GLY A 111 11.89 -10.64 -18.80
C GLY A 111 12.09 -9.53 -17.77
N GLU A 112 13.30 -8.99 -17.65
CA GLU A 112 13.62 -7.90 -16.71
C GLU A 112 12.88 -6.62 -17.07
N LEU A 113 12.74 -6.34 -18.37
CA LEU A 113 11.97 -5.21 -18.86
C LEU A 113 10.49 -5.35 -18.45
N ILE A 114 9.87 -6.50 -18.72
CA ILE A 114 8.46 -6.77 -18.36
C ILE A 114 8.25 -6.67 -16.85
N LEU A 115 9.17 -7.22 -16.05
CA LEU A 115 9.10 -7.12 -14.60
C LEU A 115 9.20 -5.67 -14.11
N GLY A 116 10.09 -4.88 -14.71
CA GLY A 116 10.21 -3.44 -14.42
C GLY A 116 8.91 -2.68 -14.71
N TRP A 117 8.28 -2.91 -15.86
CA TRP A 117 7.02 -2.26 -16.24
C TRP A 117 5.83 -2.72 -15.39
N LEU A 118 5.70 -4.01 -15.12
CA LEU A 118 4.68 -4.54 -14.20
C LEU A 118 4.88 -3.98 -12.79
N GLY A 119 6.14 -3.83 -12.37
CA GLY A 119 6.51 -3.20 -11.13
C GLY A 119 5.95 -1.80 -10.98
N ILE A 120 6.20 -0.96 -11.98
CA ILE A 120 5.69 0.41 -12.03
C ILE A 120 4.16 0.45 -11.94
N ILE A 121 3.45 -0.40 -12.70
CA ILE A 121 1.98 -0.41 -12.72
C ILE A 121 1.39 -0.82 -11.36
N VAL A 122 1.95 -1.84 -10.71
CA VAL A 122 1.43 -2.35 -9.44
C VAL A 122 1.83 -1.46 -8.26
N LEU A 123 2.93 -0.72 -8.39
CA LEU A 123 3.44 0.21 -7.37
C LEU A 123 2.86 1.62 -7.44
N SER A 124 2.15 1.97 -8.50
CA SER A 124 1.52 3.29 -8.66
C SER A 124 0.07 3.26 -8.19
#